data_AF-A0A5E7Q590-F1
#
_entry.id   AF-A0A5E7Q590-F1
#
_cell.length_a   1.000
_cell.length_b   1.000
_cell.length_c   1.000
_cell.angle_alpha   90.00
_cell.angle_beta   90.00
_cell.angle_gamma   90.00
#
_symmetry.space_group_name_H-M   'P 1'
#
loop_
_entity.id
_entity.type
_entity.pdbx_description
1 polymer ?
#
loop_
_entity_poly.entity_id
_entity_poly.type
_entity_poly.pdbx_seq_one_letter_code
_entity_poly.pdbx_strand_id
1 'polypeptide(L)' 'MTTSAPALAHLFEPLEIRGKRLKNRIMSSGHDTSMPTDNLVNEQLIAYHRARAEGGARLNELQVQGGKGRAR' A
#
# COMPACT_ATOMS: atom_id res chain seq x y z
N MET A 1 -34.45 19.84 -3.76
CA MET A 1 -33.55 18.87 -4.41
C MET A 1 -32.45 18.55 -3.42
N THR A 2 -32.51 17.39 -2.78
CA THR A 2 -31.50 16.97 -1.80
C THR A 2 -30.32 16.40 -2.57
N THR A 3 -29.22 17.16 -2.64
CA THR A 3 -27.97 16.67 -3.24
C THR A 3 -27.43 15.59 -2.31
N SER A 4 -27.50 14.33 -2.75
CA SER A 4 -26.83 13.22 -2.07
C SER A 4 -25.34 13.55 -1.92
N ALA A 5 -24.76 13.26 -0.75
CA ALA A 5 -23.32 13.37 -0.57
C ALA A 5 -22.59 12.57 -1.67
N PRO A 6 -21.43 13.04 -2.15
CA PRO A 6 -20.71 12.36 -3.20
C PRO A 6 -20.43 10.92 -2.76
N ALA A 7 -20.80 9.97 -3.60
CA ALA A 7 -20.50 8.56 -3.38
C ALA A 7 -18.99 8.45 -3.12
N LEU A 8 -18.60 7.95 -1.94
CA LEU A 8 -17.21 7.83 -1.47
C LEU A 8 -16.56 9.06 -0.80
N ALA A 9 -17.33 10.04 -0.31
CA ALA A 9 -16.79 11.19 0.43
C ALA A 9 -15.74 10.78 1.50
N HIS A 10 -16.06 9.77 2.32
CA HIS A 10 -15.18 9.29 3.38
C HIS A 10 -13.87 8.67 2.88
N LEU A 11 -13.84 8.12 1.67
CA LEU A 11 -12.65 7.47 1.12
C LEU A 11 -11.51 8.48 0.90
N PHE A 12 -11.86 9.71 0.53
CA PHE A 12 -10.90 10.78 0.21
C PHE A 12 -10.65 11.73 1.38
N GLU A 13 -11.30 11.52 2.52
CA GLU A 13 -11.04 12.27 3.73
C GLU A 13 -9.69 11.88 4.36
N PRO A 14 -8.98 12.83 4.98
CA PRO A 14 -7.78 12.54 5.76
C PRO A 14 -8.04 11.61 6.94
N LEU A 15 -7.03 10.82 7.29
CA LEU A 15 -7.05 9.92 8.45
C LEU A 15 -5.76 10.06 9.27
N GLU A 16 -5.90 10.26 10.57
CA GLU A 16 -4.78 10.28 11.51
C GLU A 16 -4.56 8.88 12.10
N ILE A 17 -3.35 8.35 11.96
CA ILE A 17 -2.94 7.09 12.56
C ILE A 17 -1.62 7.32 13.30
N ARG A 18 -1.64 7.20 14.64
CA ARG A 18 -0.44 7.32 15.49
C ARG A 18 0.42 8.57 15.19
N GLY A 19 -0.22 9.72 14.95
CA GLY A 19 0.46 10.99 14.64
C GLY A 19 0.92 11.14 13.19
N LYS A 20 0.49 10.25 12.28
CA LYS A 20 0.69 10.38 10.84
C LYS A 20 -0.63 10.67 10.15
N ARG A 21 -0.63 11.77 9.39
CA ARG A 21 -1.77 12.19 8.58
C ARG A 21 -1.72 11.60 7.17
N LEU A 22 -2.68 10.73 6.87
CA LEU A 22 -2.90 10.21 5.52
C LEU A 22 -3.85 11.14 4.77
N LYS A 23 -3.59 11.41 3.48
CA LYS A 23 -4.43 12.30 2.65
C LYS A 23 -5.79 11.70 2.27
N ASN A 24 -5.92 10.38 2.39
CA ASN A 24 -7.08 9.59 2.03
C ASN A 24 -7.06 8.27 2.83
N ARG A 25 -8.16 7.55 2.79
CA ARG A 25 -8.33 6.24 3.46
C ARG A 25 -8.08 5.07 2.51
N ILE A 26 -7.29 5.29 1.44
CA ILE A 26 -6.97 4.28 0.43
C ILE A 26 -5.67 3.58 0.83
N MET A 27 -5.76 2.26 1.00
CA MET A 27 -4.68 1.41 1.47
C MET A 27 -4.51 0.20 0.54
N SER A 28 -3.25 -0.14 0.24
CA SER A 28 -2.87 -1.43 -0.34
C SER A 28 -2.39 -2.33 0.78
N SER A 29 -3.14 -3.40 1.06
CA SER A 29 -2.79 -4.39 2.10
C SER A 29 -1.60 -5.26 1.67
N GLY A 30 -0.89 -5.82 2.65
CA GLY A 30 0.17 -6.79 2.40
C GLY A 30 -0.37 -8.04 1.71
N HIS A 31 0.25 -8.41 0.59
CA HIS A 31 -0.03 -9.64 -0.16
C HIS A 31 1.25 -10.11 -0.83
N ASP A 32 1.42 -11.40 -1.03
CA ASP A 32 2.59 -11.93 -1.75
C ASP A 32 2.51 -11.54 -3.22
N THR A 33 3.57 -10.93 -3.75
CA THR A 33 3.66 -10.54 -5.17
C THR A 33 4.40 -11.57 -6.01
N SER A 34 5.12 -12.52 -5.38
CA SER A 34 6.06 -13.42 -6.06
C SER A 34 7.16 -12.72 -6.88
N MET A 35 7.33 -11.40 -6.73
CA MET A 35 8.36 -10.61 -7.41
C MET A 35 9.76 -10.78 -6.80
N PRO A 36 9.93 -10.96 -5.47
CA PRO A 36 11.23 -11.31 -4.90
C PRO A 36 11.73 -12.64 -5.44
N THR A 37 12.97 -12.67 -5.94
CA THR A 37 13.59 -13.86 -6.54
C THR A 37 14.49 -14.64 -5.58
N ASP A 38 14.98 -13.99 -4.53
CA ASP A 38 15.99 -14.50 -3.58
C ASP A 38 15.59 -14.24 -2.12
N ASN A 39 14.31 -14.00 -1.86
CA ASN A 39 13.78 -13.50 -0.58
C ASN A 39 14.44 -12.17 -0.14
N LEU A 40 14.94 -11.39 -1.09
CA LEU A 40 15.35 -10.01 -0.87
C LEU A 40 14.45 -9.06 -1.65
N VAL A 41 14.39 -7.82 -1.15
CA VAL A 41 13.80 -6.72 -1.91
C VAL A 41 14.65 -6.50 -3.16
N ASN A 42 13.99 -6.49 -4.32
CA ASN A 42 14.62 -6.25 -5.62
C ASN A 42 13.96 -5.05 -6.34
N GLU A 43 14.53 -4.66 -7.47
CA GLU A 43 14.04 -3.54 -8.29
C GLU A 43 12.57 -3.70 -8.70
N GLN A 44 12.13 -4.93 -8.95
CA GLN A 44 10.75 -5.19 -9.35
C GLN A 44 9.77 -4.90 -8.20
N LEU A 45 10.09 -5.34 -6.98
CA LEU A 45 9.29 -5.05 -5.79
C LEU A 45 9.29 -3.54 -5.47
N ILE A 46 10.44 -2.87 -5.63
CA ILE A 46 10.55 -1.41 -5.47
C ILE A 46 9.64 -0.68 -6.46
N ALA A 47 9.74 -1.02 -7.75
CA ALA A 47 8.93 -0.43 -8.81
C ALA A 47 7.43 -0.65 -8.57
N TYR A 48 7.05 -1.83 -8.07
CA TYR A 48 5.68 -2.14 -7.69
C TYR A 48 5.14 -1.19 -6.61
N HIS A 49 5.87 -1.04 -5.49
CA HIS A 49 5.43 -0.16 -4.42
C HIS A 49 5.44 1.32 -4.82
N ARG A 50 6.36 1.73 -5.70
CA ARG A 50 6.40 3.08 -6.28
C ARG A 50 5.15 3.39 -7.10
N ALA A 51 4.79 2.51 -8.02
CA ALA A 51 3.60 2.66 -8.85
C ALA A 51 2.32 2.80 -8.01
N ARG A 52 2.22 2.03 -6.90
CA ARG A 52 1.09 2.13 -5.96
C ARG A 52 1.03 3.48 -5.24
N ALA A 53 2.18 4.03 -4.85
CA ALA A 53 2.26 5.34 -4.21
C ALA A 53 1.88 6.47 -5.20
N GLU A 54 2.33 6.36 -6.45
CA GLU A 54 1.96 7.28 -7.54
C GLU A 54 0.46 7.21 -7.86
N GLY A 55 -0.14 6.02 -7.81
CA GLY A 55 -1.58 5.79 -7.94
C GLY A 55 -2.45 6.36 -6.81
N GLY A 56 -1.83 6.95 -5.78
CA GLY A 56 -2.53 7.75 -4.78
C GLY A 56 -2.86 7.04 -3.47
N ALA A 57 -2.51 5.75 -3.32
CA ALA A 57 -2.57 5.06 -2.03
C ALA A 57 -1.58 5.70 -1.04
N ARG A 58 -2.01 5.97 0.19
CA ARG A 58 -1.14 6.56 1.22
C ARG A 58 -0.57 5.56 2.20
N LEU A 59 -1.17 4.37 2.28
CA LEU A 59 -0.66 3.26 3.04
C LEU A 59 -0.46 2.08 2.10
N ASN A 60 0.78 1.59 2.06
CA ASN A 60 1.17 0.46 1.24
C ASN A 60 2.03 -0.46 2.11
N GLU A 61 1.49 -1.63 2.44
CA GLU A 61 2.20 -2.60 3.24
C GLU A 61 3.09 -3.46 2.36
N LEU A 62 4.33 -3.67 2.82
CA LEU A 62 5.24 -4.62 2.19
C LEU A 62 4.68 -6.03 2.34
N GLN A 63 4.87 -6.86 1.33
CA GLN A 63 4.52 -8.28 1.42
C GLN A 63 5.20 -8.98 2.61
N VAL A 64 4.55 -10.02 3.14
CA VAL A 64 5.17 -10.89 4.15
C VAL A 64 6.25 -11.71 3.47
N GLN A 65 7.51 -11.51 3.85
CA GLN A 65 8.58 -12.42 3.45
C GLN A 65 8.58 -13.60 4.42
N GLY A 66 8.08 -14.75 3.97
CA GLY A 66 8.30 -16.01 4.66
C GLY A 66 9.80 -16.27 4.70
N GLY A 67 10.40 -16.26 5.89
CA GLY A 67 11.82 -16.52 6.08
C GLY A 67 12.20 -17.95 5.68
N LYS A 68 12.38 -18.21 4.38
CA LYS A 68 13.12 -19.38 3.92
C LYS A 68 14.60 -19.00 4.02
N GLY A 69 15.27 -19.63 4.98
CA GLY A 69 16.67 -19.37 5.30
C GLY A 69 17.52 -19.29 4.04
N ARG A 70 18.42 -18.29 4.03
CA ARG A 70 19.41 -18.06 2.97
C ARG A 70 20.06 -19.40 2.62
N ALA A 71 19.82 -19.91 1.41
CA ALA A 71 20.61 -21.02 0.89
C ALA A 71 22.07 -20.54 0.92
N ARG A 72 22.88 -21.25 1.71
CA ARG A 72 24.31 -20.97 1.85
C ARG A 72 25.03 -21.30 0.56
#